data_AF-A0ABC8T2D4-F1
#
_entry.id   AF-A0ABC8T2D4-F1
#
_cell.length_a   1.000
_cell.length_b   1.000
_cell.length_c   1.000
_cell.angle_alpha   90.00
_cell.angle_beta   90.00
_cell.angle_gamma   90.00
#
_symmetry.space_group_name_H-M   'P 1'
#
loop_
_entity.id
_entity.type
_entity.pdbx_description
1 polymer ?
#
loop_
_entity_poly.entity_id
_entity_poly.type
_entity_poly.pdbx_seq_one_letter_code
_entity_poly.pdbx_strand_id
1 'polypeptide(L)' 'VPKGWDKLSVSLVSTETGKTLSKSGKGSVQNGSCRWTETLSDSIRISHNDASRDLGECLFKLLVAMV' A
#
# COMPACT_ATOMS: atom_id res chain seq x y z
N VAL A 1 6.38 14.20 16.63
CA VAL A 1 5.92 12.87 16.15
C VAL A 1 6.34 11.85 17.21
N PRO A 2 5.46 10.97 17.71
CA PRO A 2 5.82 9.98 18.72
C PRO A 2 7.04 9.15 18.29
N LYS A 3 7.85 8.68 19.25
CA LYS A 3 9.01 7.82 18.93
C LYS A 3 8.57 6.63 18.08
N GLY A 4 9.30 6.37 17.00
CA GLY A 4 9.00 5.30 16.04
C GLY A 4 8.16 5.73 14.84
N TRP A 5 7.52 6.90 14.87
CA TRP A 5 6.74 7.42 13.74
C TRP A 5 7.53 8.39 12.85
N ASP A 6 8.85 8.51 13.04
CA ASP A 6 9.72 9.39 12.24
C ASP A 6 9.86 8.94 10.78
N LYS A 7 9.55 7.67 10.50
CA LYS A 7 9.54 7.09 9.16
C LYS A 7 8.31 6.21 8.95
N LEU A 8 7.71 6.34 7.78
CA LEU A 8 6.56 5.53 7.36
C LEU A 8 6.82 4.83 6.04
N SER A 9 6.15 3.70 5.84
CA SER A 9 6.02 3.05 4.53
C SER A 9 4.55 2.84 4.22
N VAL A 10 4.24 2.78 2.93
CA VAL A 10 2.91 2.46 2.41
C VAL A 10 3.01 1.18 1.61
N SER A 11 2.12 0.24 1.88
CA SER A 11 2.04 -1.04 1.18
C SER A 11 0.68 -1.21 0.52
N LEU A 12 0.66 -1.74 -0.70
CA LEU A 12 -0.56 -2.20 -1.36
C LEU A 12 -0.78 -3.67 -1.04
N VAL A 13 -1.93 -3.99 -0.45
CA VAL A 13 -2.23 -5.33 0.06
C VAL A 13 -3.53 -5.84 -0.55
N SER A 14 -3.52 -7.07 -1.07
CA SER A 14 -4.73 -7.80 -1.48
C SER A 14 -5.54 -8.13 -0.23
N THR A 15 -6.81 -7.74 -0.21
CA THR A 15 -7.68 -8.04 0.94
C THR A 15 -8.05 -9.51 1.02
N GLU A 16 -8.16 -10.17 -0.14
CA GLU A 16 -8.50 -11.59 -0.26
C GLU A 16 -7.39 -12.47 0.30
N THR A 17 -6.14 -12.22 -0.11
CA THR A 17 -5.00 -13.09 0.24
C THR A 17 -4.17 -12.56 1.42
N GLY A 18 -4.36 -11.31 1.81
CA GLY A 18 -3.50 -10.61 2.78
C GLY A 18 -2.08 -10.35 2.28
N LYS A 19 -1.76 -10.69 1.02
CA LYS A 19 -0.41 -10.55 0.48
C LYS A 19 -0.14 -9.10 0.09
N THR A 20 1.06 -8.64 0.45
CA THR A 20 1.60 -7.37 -0.02
C THR A 20 2.04 -7.54 -1.47
N LEU A 21 1.47 -6.72 -2.34
CA LEU A 21 1.78 -6.69 -3.77
C LEU A 21 2.93 -5.73 -4.07
N SER A 22 2.96 -4.60 -3.35
CA SER A 22 4.03 -3.62 -3.45
C SER A 22 4.17 -2.87 -2.13
N LYS A 23 5.36 -2.31 -1.90
CA LYS A 23 5.70 -1.53 -0.73
C LYS A 23 6.63 -0.39 -1.13
N SER A 24 6.32 0.82 -0.68
CA SER A 24 7.20 1.98 -0.88
C SER A 24 8.45 1.91 0.00
N GLY A 25 9.46 2.73 -0.31
CA GLY A 25 10.53 3.02 0.63
C GLY A 25 10.04 3.79 1.85
N LYS A 26 10.98 4.43 2.57
CA LYS A 26 10.68 5.14 3.82
C LYS A 26 10.46 6.62 3.56
N GLY A 27 9.26 7.11 3.89
CA GLY A 27 8.95 8.53 3.90
C GLY A 27 9.26 9.13 5.28
N SER A 28 9.95 10.27 5.32
CA SER A 28 10.23 10.98 6.57
C SER A 28 8.96 11.70 7.04
N VAL A 29 8.67 11.65 8.34
CA VAL A 29 7.54 12.37 8.94
C VAL A 29 8.04 13.62 9.66
N GLN A 30 7.56 14.78 9.23
CA GLN A 30 7.89 16.06 9.83
C GLN A 30 6.65 16.94 9.88
N ASN A 31 6.33 17.48 11.07
CA ASN A 31 5.24 18.43 11.27
C ASN A 31 3.88 17.96 10.70
N GLY A 32 3.55 16.68 10.89
CA GLY A 32 2.29 16.10 10.39
C GLY A 32 2.27 15.80 8.88
N SER A 33 3.36 16.08 8.16
CA SER A 33 3.53 15.74 6.75
C SER A 33 4.50 14.58 6.57
N CYS A 34 4.31 13.79 5.52
CA CYS A 34 5.17 12.67 5.15
C CYS A 34 5.75 12.92 3.76
N ARG A 35 7.05 12.69 3.57
CA ARG A 35 7.71 12.90 2.27
C ARG A 35 8.60 11.71 1.91
N TRP A 36 8.32 11.11 0.77
CA TRP A 36 9.21 10.16 0.10
C TRP A 36 10.17 10.93 -0.82
N THR A 37 11.40 10.45 -0.94
CA THR A 37 12.39 11.01 -1.88
C THR A 37 12.16 10.52 -3.31
N GLU A 38 11.47 9.40 -3.46
CA GLU A 38 11.11 8.77 -4.73
C GLU A 38 9.65 9.03 -5.10
N THR A 39 9.37 9.09 -6.40
CA THR A 39 7.99 9.16 -6.90
C THR A 39 7.28 7.84 -6.60
N LEU A 40 6.17 7.91 -5.87
CA LEU A 40 5.32 6.75 -5.60
C LEU A 40 4.36 6.53 -6.76
N SER A 41 4.76 5.70 -7.73
CA SER A 41 3.89 5.27 -8.82
C SER A 41 4.08 3.78 -9.03
N ASP A 42 2.99 3.03 -8.95
CA ASP A 42 3.01 1.59 -9.17
C ASP A 42 1.73 1.15 -9.89
N SER A 43 1.81 0.07 -10.65
CA SER A 43 0.70 -0.44 -11.46
C SER A 43 0.46 -1.91 -11.18
N ILE A 44 -0.79 -2.30 -10.94
CA ILE A 44 -1.17 -3.70 -10.74
C ILE A 44 -1.95 -4.22 -11.93
N ARG A 45 -1.73 -5.50 -12.25
CA ARG A 45 -2.56 -6.22 -13.21
C ARG A 45 -3.73 -6.85 -12.45
N ILE A 46 -4.95 -6.53 -12.87
CA ILE A 46 -6.17 -7.17 -12.35
C ILE A 46 -6.57 -8.24 -13.36
N SER A 47 -6.46 -9.51 -12.99
CA SER A 47 -6.91 -10.63 -13.82
C SER A 47 -8.42 -10.79 -13.65
N HIS A 48 -9.20 -10.49 -14.68
CA HIS A 48 -10.61 -10.85 -14.73
C HIS A 48 -10.69 -12.33 -15.12
N ASN A 49 -10.89 -13.23 -14.15
CA ASN A 49 -11.17 -14.62 -14.46
C ASN A 49 -12.66 -14.73 -14.80
N ASP A 50 -13.00 -14.91 -16.07
CA ASP A 50 -14.38 -14.91 -16.61
C ASP A 50 -15.26 -16.10 -16.15
N ALA A 51 -14.83 -16.85 -15.14
CA ALA A 51 -15.48 -18.09 -14.72
C ALA A 51 -16.50 -17.94 -13.57
N SER A 52 -16.57 -16.79 -12.89
CA SER A 52 -17.60 -16.55 -11.87
C SER A 52 -18.33 -15.25 -12.13
N ARG A 53 -19.63 -15.36 -12.40
CA ARG A 53 -20.57 -14.23 -12.45
C ARG A 53 -20.75 -13.52 -11.11
N ASP A 54 -20.06 -13.98 -10.08
CA ASP A 54 -19.79 -13.20 -8.88
C ASP A 54 -18.48 -12.45 -9.12
N LEU A 55 -18.59 -11.18 -9.54
CA LEU A 55 -17.50 -10.22 -9.39
C LEU A 55 -17.20 -10.15 -7.88
N GLY A 56 -16.36 -11.06 -7.38
CA GLY A 56 -15.64 -10.82 -6.15
C GLY A 56 -14.81 -9.57 -6.41
N GLU A 57 -15.30 -8.43 -5.93
CA GLU A 57 -14.61 -7.16 -6.05
C GLU A 57 -13.14 -7.40 -5.69
N CYS A 58 -12.22 -7.18 -6.63
CA CYS A 58 -10.78 -7.26 -6.35
C CYS A 58 -10.43 -6.10 -5.43
N LEU A 59 -10.66 -6.31 -4.13
CA LEU A 59 -10.51 -5.30 -3.11
C LEU A 59 -9.05 -5.26 -2.67
N PHE A 60 -8.46 -4.07 -2.75
CA PHE A 60 -7.12 -3.77 -2.26
C PHE A 60 -7.20 -2.74 -1.14
N LYS A 61 -6.20 -2.75 -0.25
CA LYS A 61 -6.05 -1.75 0.80
C LYS A 61 -4.64 -1.16 0.76
N LEU A 62 -4.54 0.13 1.09
CA LEU A 62 -3.27 0.77 1.39
C LEU A 62 -3.03 0.67 2.90
N LEU A 63 -1.94 0.01 3.28
CA LEU A 63 -1.52 -0.12 4.66
C LEU A 63 -0.37 0.85 4.94
N VAL A 64 -0.56 1.70 5.96
CA VAL A 64 0.47 2.63 6.44
C VAL A 64 1.09 2.03 7.70
N ALA A 65 2.42 1.89 7.71
CA ALA A 65 3.15 1.32 8.84
C ALA A 65 4.39 2.14 9.18
N MET A 66 4.69 2.20 10.48
CA MET A 66 5.97 2.69 11.00
C MET A 66 7.12 1.73 10.67
N VAL A 67 8.32 2.27 10.45
CA VAL A 67 9.49 1.54 9.94
C VAL A 67 10.78 1.85 10.69
#